data_AF-G7NQL2-F1
#
_entry.id   AF-G7NQL2-F1
#
_cell.length_a   1.000
_cell.length_b   1.000
_cell.length_c   1.000
_cell.angle_alpha   90.00
_cell.angle_beta   90.00
_cell.angle_gamma   90.00
#
_symmetry.space_group_name_H-M   'P 1'
#
loop_
_entity.id
_entity.type
_entity.pdbx_description
1 polymer ?
#
loop_
_entity_poly.entity_id
_entity_poly.type
_entity_poly.pdbx_seq_one_letter_code
_entity_poly.pdbx_strand_id
1 'polypeptide(L)'
;MAAPGQAVGSGAQETCGLDRILEALKLLLSPGEGSGSSSLQVTKHDVLLATLKSNLSALEDKFLKDPQWKNAEWPQNSVDVTWSFTSETLLLLLCLKETMLLLAANFNPGKPNPRTPEVAPALSPDALSISQQKTVQFVLQFVVTLGICPYLMPGVGVPLRYRTEFGAVIQDVVCLDAAPDATRRLYTSCRALLNVAQHTSLGSLIFCHHFGDIAAGLCQLGFCPTKRKLLTAAEEVLTEEERTLSRGALRDMLDQVYQPLAVRELLILQGGPPQSCTDVKTQLRCRAPAWLRRLCGQLLSERLMRPNGVQAVVRGILEGAGGKK
;
A
#
# COMPACT_ATOMS: atom_id res chain seq x y z
N MET A 1 -33.11 45.92 -8.38
CA MET A 1 -31.86 45.61 -7.67
C MET A 1 -31.97 44.19 -7.14
N ALA A 2 -31.36 43.23 -7.83
CA ALA A 2 -31.35 41.83 -7.42
C ALA A 2 -30.08 41.56 -6.61
N ALA A 3 -30.25 41.00 -5.41
CA ALA A 3 -29.15 40.59 -4.55
C ALA A 3 -28.46 39.34 -5.13
N PRO A 4 -27.12 39.22 -5.04
CA PRO A 4 -26.42 38.02 -5.46
C PRO A 4 -26.59 36.94 -4.39
N GLY A 5 -27.11 35.78 -4.81
CA GLY A 5 -27.27 34.59 -3.99
C GLY A 5 -25.91 34.05 -3.53
N GLN A 6 -25.82 33.79 -2.22
CA GLN A 6 -24.70 33.14 -1.56
C GLN A 6 -24.54 31.69 -2.04
N ALA A 7 -23.43 31.41 -2.74
CA ALA A 7 -22.93 30.06 -2.96
C ALA A 7 -22.19 29.58 -1.70
N VAL A 8 -22.93 29.22 -0.64
CA VAL A 8 -22.36 28.70 0.62
C VAL A 8 -22.59 27.18 0.79
N GLY A 9 -23.25 26.52 -0.19
CA GLY A 9 -23.70 25.13 -0.05
C GLY A 9 -22.75 24.01 -0.49
N SER A 10 -21.80 24.23 -1.42
CA SER A 10 -21.04 23.11 -2.04
C SER A 10 -19.89 22.60 -1.17
N GLY A 11 -19.13 23.51 -0.54
CA GLY A 11 -17.92 23.14 0.21
C GLY A 11 -18.18 22.28 1.45
N ALA A 12 -19.29 22.50 2.15
CA ALA A 12 -19.65 21.74 3.35
C ALA A 12 -20.13 20.31 3.03
N GLN A 13 -20.72 20.09 1.86
CA GLN A 13 -21.23 18.79 1.43
C GLN A 13 -20.10 17.88 0.93
N GLU A 14 -19.03 18.45 0.36
CA GLU A 14 -17.86 17.72 -0.14
C GLU A 14 -16.87 17.33 0.97
N THR A 15 -16.63 18.19 1.97
CA THR A 15 -15.83 17.84 3.16
C THR A 15 -16.49 16.71 3.97
N CYS A 16 -17.83 16.64 3.93
CA CYS A 16 -18.59 15.56 4.54
C CYS A 16 -18.26 14.19 3.92
N GLY A 17 -17.87 14.13 2.64
CA GLY A 17 -17.47 12.89 1.97
C GLY A 17 -16.13 12.34 2.48
N LEU A 18 -15.15 13.23 2.65
CA LEU A 18 -13.81 12.88 3.13
C LEU A 18 -13.86 12.23 4.52
N ASP A 19 -14.52 12.91 5.47
CA ASP A 19 -14.63 12.42 6.84
C ASP A 19 -15.38 11.10 6.92
N ARG A 20 -16.40 10.88 6.10
CA ARG A 20 -17.14 9.61 6.07
C ARG A 20 -16.28 8.43 5.64
N ILE A 21 -15.44 8.63 4.62
CA ILE A 21 -14.49 7.61 4.14
C ILE A 21 -13.47 7.31 5.24
N LEU A 22 -12.95 8.32 5.92
CA LEU A 22 -12.03 8.14 7.03
C LEU A 22 -12.68 7.45 8.22
N GLU A 23 -13.94 7.73 8.54
CA GLU A 23 -14.69 7.00 9.55
C GLU A 23 -14.95 5.54 9.15
N ALA A 24 -15.18 5.26 7.86
CA ALA A 24 -15.30 3.88 7.36
C ALA A 24 -13.96 3.12 7.50
N LEU A 25 -12.84 3.78 7.16
CA LEU A 25 -11.50 3.24 7.36
C LEU A 25 -11.18 3.00 8.85
N LYS A 26 -11.58 3.90 9.75
CA LYS A 26 -11.43 3.69 11.20
C LYS A 26 -12.25 2.50 11.68
N LEU A 27 -13.45 2.30 11.14
CA LEU A 27 -14.30 1.17 11.46
C LEU A 27 -13.56 -0.15 11.17
N LEU A 28 -12.94 -0.25 9.99
CA LEU A 28 -12.11 -1.39 9.62
C LEU A 28 -10.90 -1.63 10.54
N LEU A 29 -10.36 -0.57 11.16
CA LEU A 29 -9.24 -0.65 12.10
C LEU A 29 -9.66 -0.88 13.56
N SER A 30 -10.95 -0.99 13.84
CA SER A 30 -11.43 -1.08 15.22
C SER A 30 -10.93 -2.38 15.88
N PRO A 31 -10.38 -2.31 17.10
CA PRO A 31 -10.01 -3.52 17.83
C PRO A 31 -11.29 -4.31 18.15
N GLY A 32 -11.26 -5.62 17.97
CA GLY A 32 -12.40 -6.47 18.31
C GLY A 32 -12.73 -6.39 19.81
N GLU A 33 -14.02 -6.44 20.16
CA GLU A 33 -14.52 -6.33 21.54
C GLU A 33 -14.11 -7.49 22.48
N GLY A 34 -13.22 -8.39 22.03
CA GLY A 34 -12.90 -9.66 22.68
C GLY A 34 -11.68 -9.69 23.61
N SER A 35 -11.07 -8.57 23.99
CA SER A 35 -9.82 -8.59 24.78
C SER A 35 -10.00 -8.94 26.27
N GLY A 36 -11.20 -9.31 26.71
CA GLY A 36 -11.54 -9.45 28.15
C GLY A 36 -12.03 -10.81 28.64
N SER A 37 -12.17 -11.85 27.81
CA SER A 37 -12.74 -13.12 28.26
C SER A 37 -11.76 -14.28 28.12
N SER A 38 -11.29 -14.77 29.27
CA SER A 38 -10.47 -15.95 29.45
C SER A 38 -11.24 -17.22 29.05
N SER A 39 -11.10 -17.66 27.80
CA SER A 39 -11.40 -19.03 27.40
C SER A 39 -10.12 -19.72 26.91
N LEU A 40 -9.95 -20.96 27.34
CA LEU A 40 -8.79 -21.78 27.01
C LEU A 40 -8.72 -21.99 25.48
N GLN A 41 -7.55 -21.71 24.90
CA GLN A 41 -7.13 -22.07 23.54
C GLN A 41 -7.75 -21.34 22.33
N VAL A 42 -8.20 -20.08 22.45
CA VAL A 42 -8.38 -19.28 21.23
C VAL A 42 -7.00 -18.90 20.68
N THR A 43 -6.64 -19.38 19.50
CA THR A 43 -5.34 -19.04 18.91
C THR A 43 -5.34 -17.56 18.49
N LYS A 44 -4.16 -16.91 18.50
CA LYS A 44 -4.04 -15.50 18.05
C LYS A 44 -4.59 -15.30 16.63
N HIS A 45 -4.58 -16.34 15.80
CA HIS A 45 -5.13 -16.36 14.45
C HIS A 45 -6.66 -16.23 14.43
N ASP A 46 -7.35 -17.01 15.28
CA ASP A 46 -8.81 -17.00 15.35
C ASP A 46 -9.34 -15.65 15.82
N VAL A 47 -8.65 -15.01 16.77
CA VAL A 47 -8.98 -13.65 17.24
C VAL A 47 -8.85 -12.64 16.09
N LEU A 48 -7.78 -12.72 15.30
CA LEU A 48 -7.57 -11.82 14.16
C LEU A 48 -8.68 -12.02 13.11
N LEU A 49 -8.97 -13.25 12.71
CA LEU A 49 -10.02 -13.54 11.74
C LEU A 49 -11.40 -13.09 12.22
N ALA A 50 -11.72 -13.35 13.49
CA ALA A 50 -12.98 -12.90 14.09
C ALA A 50 -13.08 -11.37 14.08
N THR A 51 -11.98 -10.68 14.39
CA THR A 51 -11.93 -9.20 14.35
C THR A 51 -12.13 -8.68 12.92
N LEU A 52 -11.43 -9.23 11.93
CA LEU A 52 -11.58 -8.82 10.53
C LEU A 52 -12.99 -9.06 10.00
N LYS A 53 -13.60 -10.21 10.33
CA LYS A 53 -15.00 -10.51 9.98
C LYS A 53 -15.97 -9.52 10.62
N SER A 54 -15.82 -9.25 11.92
CA SER A 54 -16.66 -8.30 12.65
C SER A 54 -16.56 -6.89 12.05
N ASN A 55 -15.35 -6.46 11.69
CA ASN A 55 -15.10 -5.16 11.11
C ASN A 55 -15.71 -5.03 9.71
N LEU A 56 -15.64 -6.08 8.89
CA LEU A 56 -16.31 -6.15 7.59
C LEU A 56 -17.83 -6.06 7.72
N SER A 57 -18.44 -6.86 8.61
CA SER A 57 -19.89 -6.82 8.81
C SER A 57 -20.37 -5.46 9.30
N ALA A 58 -19.63 -4.83 10.21
CA ALA A 58 -19.96 -3.50 10.69
C ALA A 58 -19.79 -2.40 9.62
N LEU A 59 -18.87 -2.59 8.66
CA LEU A 59 -18.74 -1.72 7.48
C LEU A 59 -19.94 -1.91 6.53
N GLU A 60 -20.32 -3.16 6.23
CA GLU A 60 -21.48 -3.47 5.40
C GLU A 60 -22.77 -2.88 5.98
N ASP A 61 -22.98 -3.04 7.29
CA ASP A 61 -24.10 -2.42 8.02
C ASP A 61 -24.11 -0.90 7.90
N LYS A 62 -22.94 -0.26 7.92
CA LYS A 62 -22.81 1.19 7.74
C LYS A 62 -23.21 1.60 6.33
N PHE A 63 -22.77 0.87 5.31
CA PHE A 63 -23.13 1.14 3.91
C PHE A 63 -24.62 0.94 3.64
N LEU A 64 -25.23 -0.10 4.23
CA LEU A 64 -26.67 -0.32 4.11
C LEU A 64 -27.52 0.81 4.72
N LYS A 65 -27.01 1.44 5.78
CA LYS A 65 -27.70 2.53 6.50
C LYS A 65 -27.48 3.91 5.86
N ASP A 66 -26.41 4.11 5.09
CA ASP A 66 -26.10 5.39 4.44
C ASP A 66 -26.40 5.34 2.93
N PRO A 67 -27.51 5.95 2.45
CA PRO A 67 -27.88 5.92 1.03
C PRO A 67 -26.93 6.72 0.13
N GLN A 68 -26.00 7.49 0.71
CA GLN A 68 -25.01 8.25 -0.06
C GLN A 68 -23.80 7.39 -0.44
N TRP A 69 -23.68 6.17 0.10
CA TRP A 69 -22.68 5.22 -0.34
C TRP A 69 -23.07 4.63 -1.71
N LYS A 70 -22.47 5.15 -2.78
CA LYS A 70 -22.57 4.51 -4.09
C LYS A 70 -21.61 3.33 -4.10
N ASN A 71 -22.13 2.12 -4.32
CA ASN A 71 -21.32 0.92 -4.50
C ASN A 71 -20.33 1.13 -5.63
N ALA A 72 -19.06 1.43 -5.30
CA ALA A 72 -17.98 1.15 -6.20
C ALA A 72 -17.77 -0.36 -6.14
N GLU A 73 -18.39 -1.11 -7.05
CA GLU A 73 -18.31 -2.57 -7.02
C GLU A 73 -16.86 -3.00 -7.26
N TRP A 74 -16.25 -3.64 -6.26
CA TRP A 74 -15.01 -4.36 -6.47
C TRP A 74 -15.34 -5.69 -7.15
N PRO A 75 -14.80 -6.01 -8.33
CA PRO A 75 -15.29 -7.15 -9.13
C PRO A 75 -15.01 -8.55 -8.55
N GLN A 76 -14.33 -8.64 -7.40
CA GLN A 76 -13.70 -9.88 -6.93
C GLN A 76 -14.13 -10.24 -5.51
N ASN A 77 -15.33 -10.80 -5.39
CA ASN A 77 -15.77 -11.47 -4.17
C ASN A 77 -14.87 -12.67 -3.87
N SER A 78 -14.46 -12.80 -2.61
CA SER A 78 -13.70 -13.95 -2.12
C SER A 78 -14.29 -14.49 -0.83
N VAL A 79 -14.09 -15.79 -0.63
CA VAL A 79 -14.35 -16.45 0.66
C VAL A 79 -13.23 -16.19 1.68
N ASP A 80 -12.07 -15.71 1.21
CA ASP A 80 -10.97 -15.35 2.09
C ASP A 80 -11.23 -13.98 2.73
N VAL A 81 -11.51 -14.01 4.03
CA VAL A 81 -11.74 -12.84 4.88
C VAL A 81 -10.61 -11.83 4.78
N THR A 82 -9.35 -12.28 4.73
CA THR A 82 -8.21 -11.37 4.67
C THR A 82 -8.17 -10.60 3.35
N TRP A 83 -8.53 -11.28 2.27
CA TRP A 83 -8.64 -10.64 0.96
C TRP A 83 -9.84 -9.71 0.89
N SER A 84 -11.01 -10.14 1.36
CA SER A 84 -12.21 -9.28 1.40
C SER A 84 -11.96 -8.02 2.22
N PHE A 85 -11.30 -8.15 3.38
CA PHE A 85 -10.86 -6.99 4.17
C PHE A 85 -9.91 -6.09 3.37
N THR A 86 -8.91 -6.68 2.71
CA THR A 86 -7.94 -5.93 1.91
C THR A 86 -8.60 -5.22 0.73
N SER A 87 -9.53 -5.86 0.02
CA SER A 87 -10.21 -5.29 -1.14
C SER A 87 -11.12 -4.13 -0.74
N GLU A 88 -11.90 -4.27 0.33
CA GLU A 88 -12.73 -3.18 0.85
C GLU A 88 -11.87 -1.99 1.29
N THR A 89 -10.74 -2.28 1.93
CA THR A 89 -9.79 -1.26 2.36
C THR A 89 -9.17 -0.52 1.17
N LEU A 90 -8.76 -1.24 0.12
CA LEU A 90 -8.22 -0.66 -1.12
C LEU A 90 -9.26 0.20 -1.84
N LEU A 91 -10.50 -0.26 -1.90
CA LEU A 91 -11.61 0.48 -2.48
C LEU A 91 -11.84 1.80 -1.73
N LEU A 92 -11.88 1.76 -0.39
CA LEU A 92 -11.99 2.95 0.44
C LEU A 92 -10.84 3.93 0.22
N LEU A 93 -9.60 3.46 0.05
CA LEU A 93 -8.46 4.31 -0.28
C LEU A 93 -8.58 4.95 -1.68
N LEU A 94 -9.11 4.23 -2.66
CA LEU A 94 -9.37 4.79 -3.99
C LEU A 94 -10.47 5.85 -3.93
N CYS A 95 -11.56 5.59 -3.19
CA CYS A 95 -12.60 6.58 -2.93
C CYS A 95 -12.05 7.81 -2.20
N LEU A 96 -11.15 7.61 -1.23
CA LEU A 96 -10.47 8.69 -0.52
C LEU A 96 -9.68 9.57 -1.49
N LYS A 97 -8.87 8.96 -2.35
CA LYS A 97 -8.09 9.63 -3.38
C LYS A 97 -8.97 10.44 -4.33
N GLU A 98 -10.04 9.84 -4.89
CA GLU A 98 -10.94 10.56 -5.81
C GLU A 98 -11.66 11.73 -5.11
N THR A 99 -12.09 11.54 -3.86
CA THR A 99 -12.70 12.62 -3.06
C THR A 99 -11.71 13.77 -2.82
N MET A 100 -10.46 13.45 -2.49
CA MET A 100 -9.40 14.44 -2.31
C MET A 100 -9.08 15.20 -3.61
N LEU A 101 -9.09 14.52 -4.76
CA LEU A 101 -8.91 15.17 -6.06
C LEU A 101 -10.06 16.12 -6.41
N LEU A 102 -11.30 15.72 -6.13
CA LEU A 102 -12.48 16.58 -6.34
C LEU A 102 -12.42 17.83 -5.44
N LEU A 103 -12.08 17.65 -4.16
CA LEU A 103 -11.91 18.76 -3.21
C LEU A 103 -10.82 19.74 -3.67
N ALA A 104 -9.68 19.22 -4.13
CA ALA A 104 -8.59 20.05 -4.63
C ALA A 104 -8.97 20.79 -5.92
N ALA A 105 -9.71 20.16 -6.84
CA ALA A 105 -10.14 20.77 -8.10
C ALA A 105 -11.15 21.92 -7.87
N ASN A 106 -11.98 21.82 -6.84
CA ASN A 106 -12.96 22.84 -6.48
C ASN A 106 -12.37 23.97 -5.61
N PHE A 107 -11.12 23.84 -5.17
CA PHE A 107 -10.48 24.82 -4.30
C PHE A 107 -9.93 26.01 -5.09
N ASN A 108 -10.48 27.19 -4.79
CA ASN A 108 -9.97 28.46 -5.29
C ASN A 108 -9.42 29.29 -4.11
N PRO A 109 -8.10 29.28 -3.84
CA PRO A 109 -7.55 30.16 -2.83
C PRO A 109 -7.77 31.62 -3.26
N GLY A 110 -8.46 32.40 -2.43
CA GLY A 110 -8.62 33.82 -2.66
C GLY A 110 -7.27 34.52 -2.82
N LYS A 111 -7.20 35.63 -3.58
CA LYS A 111 -5.96 36.38 -3.76
C LYS A 111 -5.38 36.77 -2.39
N PRO A 112 -4.08 36.54 -2.14
CA PRO A 112 -3.46 36.91 -0.88
C PRO A 112 -3.64 38.42 -0.66
N ASN A 113 -4.22 38.79 0.49
CA ASN A 113 -4.48 40.19 0.81
C ASN A 113 -3.15 40.87 1.18
N PRO A 114 -2.68 41.86 0.41
CA PRO A 114 -1.40 42.53 0.67
C PRO A 114 -1.38 43.31 2.00
N ARG A 115 -2.53 43.54 2.63
CA ARG A 115 -2.65 44.28 3.91
C ARG A 115 -2.43 43.42 5.16
N THR A 116 -2.40 42.10 5.04
CA THR A 116 -2.15 41.17 6.15
C THR A 116 -1.20 40.04 5.70
N PRO A 117 0.08 40.35 5.47
CA PRO A 117 1.08 39.38 5.02
C PRO A 117 1.39 38.27 6.05
N GLU A 118 1.00 38.44 7.31
CA GLU A 118 1.18 37.44 8.37
C GLU A 118 0.11 36.32 8.39
N VAL A 119 -0.98 36.46 7.62
CA VAL A 119 -2.01 35.41 7.57
C VAL A 119 -1.54 34.28 6.67
N ALA A 120 -1.32 33.10 7.26
CA ALA A 120 -0.97 31.90 6.52
C ALA A 120 -2.00 31.62 5.42
N PRO A 121 -1.57 31.21 4.21
CA PRO A 121 -2.48 30.81 3.16
C PRO A 121 -3.47 29.75 3.65
N ALA A 122 -4.72 29.84 3.20
CA ALA A 122 -5.72 28.83 3.53
C ALA A 122 -5.22 27.44 3.11
N LEU A 123 -5.26 26.49 4.03
CA LEU A 123 -4.91 25.10 3.75
C LEU A 123 -5.86 24.53 2.70
N SER A 124 -5.30 23.76 1.78
CA SER A 124 -6.09 23.07 0.76
C SER A 124 -7.06 22.09 1.44
N PRO A 125 -8.31 21.96 0.96
CA PRO A 125 -9.33 21.11 1.57
C PRO A 125 -9.00 19.61 1.46
N ASP A 126 -8.03 19.22 0.64
CA ASP A 126 -7.49 17.86 0.55
C ASP A 126 -6.31 17.60 1.50
N ALA A 127 -5.98 18.55 2.39
CA ALA A 127 -4.96 18.37 3.41
C ALA A 127 -5.51 17.49 4.56
N LEU A 128 -4.89 16.32 4.76
CA LEU A 128 -5.22 15.44 5.89
C LEU A 128 -4.64 15.99 7.19
N SER A 129 -5.45 16.00 8.24
CA SER A 129 -4.99 16.29 9.61
C SER A 129 -4.07 15.17 10.14
N ILE A 130 -3.35 15.44 11.23
CA ILE A 130 -2.40 14.47 11.82
C ILE A 130 -3.11 13.18 12.24
N SER A 131 -4.33 13.25 12.76
CA SER A 131 -5.10 12.06 13.14
C SER A 131 -5.52 11.26 11.92
N GLN A 132 -5.96 11.94 10.85
CA GLN A 132 -6.36 11.30 9.58
C GLN A 132 -5.15 10.66 8.89
N GLN A 133 -3.99 11.32 8.87
CA GLN A 133 -2.75 10.74 8.34
C GLN A 133 -2.36 9.46 9.09
N LYS A 134 -2.47 9.44 10.43
CA LYS A 134 -2.23 8.23 11.23
C LYS A 134 -3.21 7.11 10.88
N THR A 135 -4.49 7.42 10.74
CA THR A 135 -5.49 6.45 10.27
C THR A 135 -5.06 5.85 8.93
N VAL A 136 -4.74 6.70 7.94
CA VAL A 136 -4.31 6.23 6.61
C VAL A 136 -3.02 5.41 6.68
N GLN A 137 -2.05 5.79 7.51
CA GLN A 137 -0.83 5.00 7.71
C GLN A 137 -1.12 3.59 8.27
N PHE A 138 -1.99 3.48 9.27
CA PHE A 138 -2.41 2.17 9.80
C PHE A 138 -3.13 1.34 8.74
N VAL A 139 -4.05 1.96 8.00
CA VAL A 139 -4.75 1.34 6.87
C VAL A 139 -3.75 0.78 5.85
N LEU A 140 -2.78 1.60 5.42
CA LEU A 140 -1.76 1.21 4.46
C LEU A 140 -0.89 0.05 4.98
N GLN A 141 -0.56 0.07 6.28
CA GLN A 141 0.15 -1.04 6.90
C GLN A 141 -0.64 -2.35 6.79
N PHE A 142 -1.95 -2.34 7.06
CA PHE A 142 -2.80 -3.53 6.90
C PHE A 142 -2.86 -3.98 5.44
N VAL A 143 -3.09 -3.07 4.49
CA VAL A 143 -3.13 -3.38 3.06
C VAL A 143 -1.82 -4.01 2.58
N VAL A 144 -0.67 -3.50 3.00
CA VAL A 144 0.63 -4.08 2.60
C VAL A 144 0.83 -5.44 3.27
N THR A 145 0.48 -5.55 4.54
CA THR A 145 0.68 -6.75 5.35
C THR A 145 -0.22 -7.91 4.94
N LEU A 146 -1.44 -7.65 4.48
CA LEU A 146 -2.40 -8.66 4.03
C LEU A 146 -2.47 -8.78 2.50
N GLY A 147 -2.25 -7.67 1.78
CA GLY A 147 -2.45 -7.56 0.34
C GLY A 147 -1.20 -7.67 -0.54
N ILE A 148 0.01 -7.55 0.03
CA ILE A 148 1.27 -7.69 -0.71
C ILE A 148 2.13 -8.79 -0.11
N CYS A 149 2.55 -8.62 1.14
CA CYS A 149 3.60 -9.45 1.75
C CYS A 149 3.30 -10.97 1.75
N PRO A 150 2.05 -11.44 1.98
CA PRO A 150 1.74 -12.87 1.96
C PRO A 150 1.89 -13.51 0.57
N TYR A 151 1.78 -12.70 -0.49
CA TYR A 151 1.82 -13.17 -1.88
C TYR A 151 3.21 -13.03 -2.52
N LEU A 152 4.20 -12.53 -1.77
CA LEU A 152 5.59 -12.49 -2.23
C LEU A 152 6.23 -13.88 -2.11
N MET A 153 6.98 -14.27 -3.14
CA MET A 153 7.75 -15.51 -3.11
C MET A 153 8.84 -15.45 -2.02
N PRO A 154 9.26 -16.60 -1.47
CA PRO A 154 10.36 -16.65 -0.52
C PRO A 154 11.62 -15.95 -1.05
N GLY A 155 12.14 -15.00 -0.27
CA GLY A 155 13.32 -14.20 -0.61
C GLY A 155 13.03 -12.97 -1.48
N VAL A 156 11.77 -12.71 -1.86
CA VAL A 156 11.35 -11.46 -2.50
C VAL A 156 10.78 -10.53 -1.43
N GLY A 157 11.37 -9.35 -1.26
CA GLY A 157 11.01 -8.43 -0.17
C GLY A 157 11.59 -8.85 1.19
N VAL A 158 11.25 -8.09 2.24
CA VAL A 158 11.65 -8.44 3.62
C VAL A 158 10.46 -9.16 4.29
N PRO A 159 10.64 -10.40 4.75
CA PRO A 159 9.56 -11.16 5.38
C PRO A 159 8.92 -10.46 6.59
N LEU A 160 7.58 -10.57 6.72
CA LEU A 160 6.82 -9.95 7.83
C LEU A 160 7.33 -10.35 9.22
N ARG A 161 7.80 -11.59 9.38
CA ARG A 161 8.37 -12.10 10.65
C ARG A 161 9.56 -11.29 11.19
N TYR A 162 10.24 -10.52 10.34
CA TYR A 162 11.35 -9.65 10.75
C TYR A 162 10.89 -8.21 11.00
N ARG A 163 9.63 -7.90 10.73
CA ARG A 163 9.06 -6.54 10.84
C ARG A 163 8.10 -6.41 12.00
N THR A 164 7.34 -7.47 12.29
CA THR A 164 6.35 -7.47 13.37
C THR A 164 6.31 -8.83 14.05
N GLU A 165 6.04 -8.82 15.36
CA GLU A 165 5.80 -10.04 16.14
C GLU A 165 4.54 -10.80 15.67
N PHE A 166 3.64 -10.08 15.00
CA PHE A 166 2.43 -10.63 14.37
C PHE A 166 2.69 -11.26 13.00
N GLY A 167 3.90 -11.11 12.42
CA GLY A 167 4.18 -11.55 11.05
C GLY A 167 4.02 -13.06 10.83
N ALA A 168 4.25 -13.88 11.85
CA ALA A 168 3.95 -15.31 11.80
C ALA A 168 2.44 -15.57 11.82
N VAL A 169 1.67 -14.78 12.59
CA VAL A 169 0.21 -14.93 12.71
C VAL A 169 -0.49 -14.73 11.37
N ILE A 170 0.02 -13.79 10.57
CA ILE A 170 -0.57 -13.45 9.27
C ILE A 170 -0.34 -14.54 8.22
N GLN A 171 0.81 -15.21 8.22
CA GLN A 171 1.12 -16.23 7.21
C GLN A 171 0.14 -17.41 7.25
N ASP A 172 -0.33 -17.77 8.44
CA ASP A 172 -1.25 -18.90 8.60
C ASP A 172 -2.72 -18.51 8.45
N VAL A 173 -3.03 -17.20 8.40
CA VAL A 173 -4.40 -16.67 8.31
C VAL A 173 -4.84 -16.42 6.86
N VAL A 174 -3.90 -16.16 5.96
CA VAL A 174 -4.19 -15.88 4.55
C VAL A 174 -4.43 -17.17 3.77
N CYS A 175 -5.55 -17.26 3.04
CA CYS A 175 -5.86 -18.41 2.22
C CYS A 175 -5.32 -18.22 0.80
N LEU A 176 -4.13 -18.74 0.52
CA LEU A 176 -3.47 -18.62 -0.78
C LEU A 176 -4.19 -19.38 -1.91
N ASP A 177 -4.95 -20.43 -1.57
CA ASP A 177 -5.66 -21.27 -2.53
C ASP A 177 -7.06 -20.74 -2.88
N ALA A 178 -7.56 -19.73 -2.14
CA ALA A 178 -8.85 -19.14 -2.42
C ALA A 178 -8.79 -18.20 -3.63
N ALA A 179 -9.80 -18.24 -4.50
CA ALA A 179 -9.94 -17.26 -5.56
C ALA A 179 -10.06 -15.83 -4.99
N PRO A 180 -9.57 -14.78 -5.67
CA PRO A 180 -8.71 -14.80 -6.86
C PRO A 180 -7.31 -15.36 -6.56
N ASP A 181 -6.60 -15.87 -7.56
CA ASP A 181 -5.23 -16.37 -7.41
C ASP A 181 -4.29 -15.36 -6.73
N ALA A 182 -3.33 -15.86 -5.94
CA ALA A 182 -2.36 -15.04 -5.20
C ALA A 182 -1.62 -14.01 -6.08
N THR A 183 -1.29 -14.36 -7.32
CA THR A 183 -0.64 -13.46 -8.29
C THR A 183 -1.58 -12.34 -8.71
N ARG A 184 -2.87 -12.66 -8.94
CA ARG A 184 -3.91 -11.67 -9.25
C ARG A 184 -4.11 -10.72 -8.07
N ARG A 185 -4.18 -11.25 -6.85
CA ARG A 185 -4.30 -10.45 -5.61
C ARG A 185 -3.13 -9.48 -5.46
N LEU A 186 -1.90 -9.97 -5.63
CA LEU A 186 -0.69 -9.14 -5.59
C LEU A 186 -0.72 -8.02 -6.65
N TYR A 187 -1.08 -8.35 -7.89
CA TYR A 187 -1.21 -7.38 -8.98
C TYR A 187 -2.23 -6.30 -8.65
N THR A 188 -3.42 -6.72 -8.24
CA THR A 188 -4.52 -5.84 -7.86
C THR A 188 -4.11 -4.89 -6.73
N SER A 189 -3.49 -5.41 -5.67
CA SER A 189 -3.00 -4.58 -4.55
C SER A 189 -1.94 -3.57 -4.99
N CYS A 190 -0.93 -3.99 -5.74
CA CYS A 190 0.11 -3.10 -6.23
C CYS A 190 -0.46 -1.99 -7.13
N ARG A 191 -1.36 -2.35 -8.05
CA ARG A 191 -2.00 -1.39 -8.97
C ARG A 191 -2.88 -0.39 -8.25
N ALA A 192 -3.68 -0.86 -7.28
CA ALA A 192 -4.54 0.01 -6.48
C ALA A 192 -3.70 1.00 -5.65
N LEU A 193 -2.66 0.52 -4.96
CA LEU A 193 -1.75 1.40 -4.20
C LEU A 193 -1.04 2.43 -5.08
N LEU A 194 -0.56 2.04 -6.26
CA LEU A 194 0.04 2.96 -7.23
C LEU A 194 -0.97 4.00 -7.74
N ASN A 195 -2.24 3.61 -7.93
CA ASN A 195 -3.31 4.53 -8.31
C ASN A 195 -3.58 5.54 -7.18
N VAL A 196 -3.68 5.08 -5.93
CA VAL A 196 -3.83 5.95 -4.75
C VAL A 196 -2.62 6.89 -4.62
N ALA A 197 -1.41 6.42 -4.91
CA ALA A 197 -0.19 7.20 -4.84
C ALA A 197 -0.07 8.33 -5.89
N GLN A 198 -1.00 8.40 -6.86
CA GLN A 198 -1.07 9.53 -7.78
C GLN A 198 -1.50 10.84 -7.09
N HIS A 199 -2.18 10.77 -5.95
CA HIS A 199 -2.44 11.95 -5.12
C HIS A 199 -1.20 12.25 -4.27
N THR A 200 -0.69 13.49 -4.29
CA THR A 200 0.59 13.87 -3.65
C THR A 200 0.66 13.53 -2.16
N SER A 201 -0.40 13.84 -1.40
CA SER A 201 -0.44 13.60 0.05
C SER A 201 -0.44 12.11 0.35
N LEU A 202 -1.26 11.33 -0.34
CA LEU A 202 -1.35 9.88 -0.16
C LEU A 202 -0.08 9.15 -0.67
N GLY A 203 0.45 9.58 -1.81
CA GLY A 203 1.69 9.05 -2.39
C GLY A 203 2.88 9.25 -1.46
N SER A 204 2.96 10.39 -0.76
CA SER A 204 4.00 10.61 0.25
C SER A 204 3.93 9.59 1.39
N LEU A 205 2.74 9.29 1.91
CA LEU A 205 2.52 8.30 2.96
C LEU A 205 2.87 6.88 2.48
N ILE A 206 2.49 6.54 1.25
CA ILE A 206 2.76 5.24 0.64
C ILE A 206 4.27 5.04 0.42
N PHE A 207 4.94 5.97 -0.24
CA PHE A 207 6.34 5.78 -0.63
C PHE A 207 7.32 5.96 0.54
N CYS A 208 6.97 6.71 1.59
CA CYS A 208 7.84 6.83 2.77
C CYS A 208 7.95 5.52 3.58
N HIS A 209 6.91 4.69 3.56
CA HIS A 209 6.83 3.51 4.45
C HIS A 209 6.73 2.17 3.71
N HIS A 210 6.19 2.16 2.49
CA HIS A 210 5.81 0.93 1.80
C HIS A 210 6.42 0.80 0.40
N PHE A 211 7.35 1.70 0.04
CA PHE A 211 8.04 1.65 -1.25
C PHE A 211 8.71 0.30 -1.50
N GLY A 212 9.46 -0.23 -0.52
CA GLY A 212 10.20 -1.49 -0.66
C GLY A 212 9.29 -2.68 -0.94
N ASP A 213 8.10 -2.71 -0.34
CA ASP A 213 7.10 -3.76 -0.53
C ASP A 213 6.45 -3.71 -1.91
N ILE A 214 6.05 -2.51 -2.34
CA ILE A 214 5.48 -2.31 -3.67
C ILE A 214 6.54 -2.63 -4.73
N ALA A 215 7.79 -2.20 -4.53
CA ALA A 215 8.91 -2.52 -5.43
C ALA A 215 9.14 -4.03 -5.53
N ALA A 216 9.11 -4.75 -4.41
CA ALA A 216 9.22 -6.21 -4.37
C ALA A 216 8.09 -6.87 -5.17
N GLY A 217 6.85 -6.42 -4.96
CA GLY A 217 5.67 -6.88 -5.68
C GLY A 217 5.80 -6.68 -7.19
N LEU A 218 6.13 -5.45 -7.63
CA LEU A 218 6.29 -5.14 -9.05
C LEU A 218 7.47 -5.89 -9.70
N CYS A 219 8.57 -6.11 -8.96
CA CYS A 219 9.67 -6.95 -9.43
C CYS A 219 9.21 -8.38 -9.69
N GLN A 220 8.44 -8.96 -8.76
CA GLN A 220 7.86 -10.30 -8.94
C GLN A 220 6.87 -10.34 -10.10
N LEU A 221 5.94 -9.39 -10.17
CA LEU A 221 4.91 -9.33 -11.21
C LEU A 221 5.50 -9.15 -12.63
N GLY A 222 6.52 -8.31 -12.76
CA GLY A 222 7.09 -7.94 -14.07
C GLY A 222 8.22 -8.84 -14.58
N PHE A 223 8.95 -9.50 -13.67
CA PHE A 223 10.24 -10.16 -13.99
C PHE A 223 10.43 -11.55 -13.39
N CYS A 224 9.49 -12.05 -12.57
CA CYS A 224 9.58 -13.43 -12.08
C CYS A 224 9.56 -14.40 -13.28
N PRO A 225 10.51 -15.35 -13.37
CA PRO A 225 10.49 -16.35 -14.42
C PRO A 225 9.34 -17.34 -14.21
N THR A 226 8.29 -17.24 -15.02
CA THR A 226 7.21 -18.25 -15.05
C THR A 226 7.80 -19.59 -15.50
N LYS A 227 7.65 -20.64 -14.69
CA LYS A 227 8.01 -22.00 -15.13
C LYS A 227 7.07 -22.37 -16.28
N ARG A 228 7.57 -22.29 -17.51
CA ARG A 228 6.90 -22.59 -18.78
C ARG A 228 6.50 -24.07 -18.95
N LYS A 229 6.16 -24.79 -17.88
CA LYS A 229 5.64 -26.15 -17.98
C LYS A 229 4.17 -26.08 -18.31
N LEU A 230 3.86 -26.24 -19.61
CA LEU A 230 2.58 -26.73 -20.15
C LEU A 230 1.28 -26.10 -19.62
N LEU A 231 1.34 -24.91 -19.03
CA LEU A 231 0.13 -24.16 -18.71
C LEU A 231 -0.48 -23.70 -20.03
N THR A 232 -1.70 -24.11 -20.28
CA THR A 232 -2.48 -23.61 -21.42
C THR A 232 -2.65 -22.09 -21.26
N ALA A 233 -2.82 -21.34 -22.35
CA ALA A 233 -2.94 -19.88 -22.30
C ALA A 233 -4.08 -19.36 -21.38
N ALA A 234 -5.00 -20.24 -20.98
CA ALA A 234 -6.06 -19.98 -20.02
C ALA A 234 -5.63 -20.00 -18.54
N GLU A 235 -4.45 -20.56 -18.22
CA GLU A 235 -3.91 -20.68 -16.86
C GLU A 235 -2.82 -19.64 -16.53
N GLU A 236 -2.41 -18.82 -17.51
CA GLU A 236 -1.59 -17.65 -17.19
C GLU A 236 -2.44 -16.63 -16.44
N VAL A 237 -2.27 -16.61 -15.12
CA VAL A 237 -2.99 -15.70 -14.22
C VAL A 237 -2.71 -14.22 -14.54
N LEU A 238 -1.58 -13.87 -15.17
CA LEU A 238 -1.31 -12.51 -15.64
C LEU A 238 -1.01 -12.50 -17.12
N THR A 239 -1.56 -11.52 -17.84
CA THR A 239 -1.26 -11.31 -19.25
C THR A 239 0.11 -10.63 -19.42
N GLU A 240 0.70 -10.73 -20.61
CA GLU A 240 2.00 -10.08 -20.87
C GLU A 240 1.91 -8.55 -20.85
N GLU A 241 0.73 -8.00 -21.18
CA GLU A 241 0.43 -6.58 -21.02
C GLU A 241 0.49 -6.17 -19.55
N GLU A 242 -0.12 -6.95 -18.65
CA GLU A 242 -0.08 -6.70 -17.20
C GLU A 242 1.35 -6.79 -16.63
N ARG A 243 2.17 -7.73 -17.14
CA ARG A 243 3.59 -7.79 -16.80
C ARG A 243 4.33 -6.56 -17.30
N THR A 244 4.07 -6.14 -18.54
CA THR A 244 4.68 -4.93 -19.13
C THR A 244 4.31 -3.68 -18.33
N LEU A 245 3.04 -3.53 -17.95
CA LEU A 245 2.56 -2.45 -17.09
C LEU A 245 3.25 -2.47 -15.73
N SER A 246 3.48 -3.65 -15.15
CA SER A 246 4.20 -3.80 -13.88
C SER A 246 5.67 -3.37 -14.00
N ARG A 247 6.33 -3.69 -15.13
CA ARG A 247 7.71 -3.24 -15.41
C ARG A 247 7.79 -1.72 -15.57
N GLY A 248 6.85 -1.11 -16.30
CA GLY A 248 6.74 0.34 -16.47
C GLY A 248 6.52 1.04 -15.13
N ALA A 249 5.53 0.58 -14.37
CA ALA A 249 5.20 1.13 -13.06
C ALA A 249 6.37 1.07 -12.07
N LEU A 250 7.17 -0.02 -12.08
CA LEU A 250 8.38 -0.10 -11.26
C LEU A 250 9.36 1.02 -11.60
N ARG A 251 9.60 1.27 -12.89
CA ARG A 251 10.52 2.31 -13.36
C ARG A 251 10.00 3.71 -13.02
N ASP A 252 8.73 3.98 -13.28
CA ASP A 252 8.09 5.27 -12.98
C ASP A 252 8.16 5.57 -11.48
N MET A 253 7.81 4.59 -10.64
CA MET A 253 7.87 4.73 -9.18
C MET A 253 9.29 5.00 -8.69
N LEU A 254 10.27 4.25 -9.21
CA LEU A 254 11.68 4.43 -8.91
C LEU A 254 12.17 5.84 -9.26
N ASP A 255 11.66 6.42 -10.35
CA ASP A 255 12.09 7.71 -10.88
C ASP A 255 11.46 8.90 -10.16
N GLN A 256 10.27 8.71 -9.58
CA GLN A 256 9.54 9.74 -8.85
C GLN A 256 10.06 9.96 -7.42
N VAL A 257 10.66 8.95 -6.79
CA VAL A 257 11.10 9.04 -5.40
C VAL A 257 12.50 9.63 -5.24
N TYR A 258 12.81 10.06 -4.01
CA TYR A 258 14.16 10.46 -3.62
C TYR A 258 15.16 9.33 -3.93
N GLN A 259 16.13 9.60 -4.82
CA GLN A 259 16.99 8.54 -5.38
C GLN A 259 17.79 7.75 -4.33
N PRO A 260 18.30 8.36 -3.23
CA PRO A 260 18.91 7.61 -2.13
C PRO A 260 17.97 6.59 -1.48
N LEU A 261 16.68 6.91 -1.35
CA LEU A 261 15.66 5.95 -0.87
C LEU A 261 15.51 4.79 -1.85
N ALA A 262 15.37 5.07 -3.15
CA ALA A 262 15.30 4.03 -4.18
C ALA A 262 16.54 3.10 -4.16
N VAL A 263 17.74 3.69 -4.05
CA VAL A 263 18.99 2.91 -3.94
C VAL A 263 18.99 2.03 -2.70
N ARG A 264 18.66 2.59 -1.53
CA ARG A 264 18.60 1.85 -0.26
C ARG A 264 17.68 0.65 -0.37
N GLU A 265 16.47 0.84 -0.89
CA GLU A 265 15.46 -0.22 -1.01
C GLU A 265 15.87 -1.28 -2.05
N LEU A 266 16.48 -0.88 -3.18
CA LEU A 266 17.03 -1.83 -4.15
C LEU A 266 18.19 -2.66 -3.58
N LEU A 267 19.03 -2.09 -2.73
CA LEU A 267 20.10 -2.82 -2.04
C LEU A 267 19.53 -3.83 -1.04
N ILE A 268 18.48 -3.45 -0.29
CA ILE A 268 17.76 -4.34 0.61
C ILE A 268 17.15 -5.51 -0.18
N LEU A 269 16.48 -5.24 -1.30
CA LEU A 269 15.88 -6.27 -2.17
C LEU A 269 16.92 -7.19 -2.83
N GLN A 270 18.13 -6.67 -3.10
CA GLN A 270 19.24 -7.48 -3.60
C GLN A 270 19.76 -8.48 -2.54
N GLY A 271 19.43 -8.28 -1.26
CA GLY A 271 19.76 -9.19 -0.16
C GLY A 271 21.20 -9.06 0.36
N GLY A 272 21.89 -7.96 0.05
CA GLY A 272 23.24 -7.66 0.52
C GLY A 272 24.33 -8.69 0.11
N PRO A 273 25.59 -8.46 0.52
CA PRO A 273 26.64 -9.47 0.39
C PRO A 273 26.28 -10.70 1.24
N PRO A 274 26.62 -11.92 0.80
CA PRO A 274 26.35 -13.12 1.59
C PRO A 274 27.07 -13.02 2.94
N GLN A 275 26.31 -12.81 4.02
CA GLN A 275 26.84 -12.88 5.37
C GLN A 275 27.22 -14.32 5.67
N SER A 276 28.46 -14.53 6.12
CA SER A 276 29.00 -15.81 6.57
C SER A 276 28.36 -16.24 7.90
N CYS A 277 27.06 -16.54 7.87
CA CYS A 277 26.39 -17.21 8.98
C CYS A 277 26.61 -18.72 8.85
N THR A 278 27.06 -19.35 9.93
CA THR A 278 27.46 -20.77 9.99
C THR A 278 26.29 -21.77 9.89
N ASP A 279 25.05 -21.31 9.75
CA ASP A 279 23.86 -22.17 9.72
C ASP A 279 23.21 -22.26 8.33
N VAL A 280 23.57 -23.34 7.62
CA VAL A 280 23.25 -23.60 6.20
C VAL A 280 21.74 -23.68 5.92
N LYS A 281 20.93 -24.13 6.90
CA LYS A 281 19.47 -24.30 6.72
C LYS A 281 18.71 -22.98 6.78
N THR A 282 19.21 -22.02 7.55
CA THR A 282 18.60 -20.69 7.70
C THR A 282 19.05 -19.73 6.58
N GLN A 283 20.28 -19.90 6.07
CA GLN A 283 20.82 -19.09 4.96
C GLN A 283 20.06 -19.28 3.64
N LEU A 284 19.63 -20.50 3.30
CA LEU A 284 18.97 -20.77 2.01
C LEU A 284 17.58 -20.10 1.89
N ARG A 285 16.92 -19.87 3.02
CA ARG A 285 15.56 -19.29 3.09
C ARG A 285 15.52 -17.76 3.13
N CYS A 286 16.68 -17.11 3.21
CA CYS A 286 16.77 -15.65 3.39
C CYS A 286 17.46 -14.92 2.23
N ARG A 287 17.98 -15.66 1.24
CA ARG A 287 18.68 -15.05 0.11
C ARG A 287 17.73 -14.68 -1.01
N ALA A 288 17.85 -13.46 -1.52
CA ALA A 288 17.11 -13.02 -2.69
C ALA A 288 17.36 -13.94 -3.91
N PRO A 289 16.30 -14.32 -4.67
CA PRO A 289 16.44 -15.13 -5.87
C PRO A 289 17.43 -14.55 -6.87
N ALA A 290 18.09 -15.42 -7.65
CA ALA A 290 19.11 -14.98 -8.60
C ALA A 290 18.57 -14.02 -9.68
N TRP A 291 17.31 -14.18 -10.10
CA TRP A 291 16.66 -13.25 -11.03
C TRP A 291 16.49 -11.86 -10.39
N LEU A 292 16.05 -11.79 -9.14
CA LEU A 292 15.83 -10.54 -8.41
C LEU A 292 17.16 -9.82 -8.17
N ARG A 293 18.20 -10.55 -7.75
CA ARG A 293 19.54 -9.98 -7.54
C ARG A 293 20.12 -9.35 -8.80
N ARG A 294 19.90 -9.97 -9.96
CA ARG A 294 20.32 -9.45 -11.27
C ARG A 294 19.52 -8.21 -11.64
N LEU A 295 18.20 -8.24 -11.47
CA LEU A 295 17.32 -7.09 -11.72
C LEU A 295 17.69 -5.89 -10.85
N CYS A 296 17.81 -6.06 -9.54
CA CYS A 296 18.21 -4.98 -8.63
C CYS A 296 19.59 -4.44 -9.01
N GLY A 297 20.54 -5.30 -9.38
CA GLY A 297 21.86 -4.88 -9.87
C GLY A 297 21.80 -4.03 -11.15
N GLN A 298 20.94 -4.39 -12.10
CA GLN A 298 20.69 -3.59 -13.31
C GLN A 298 20.09 -2.22 -12.98
N LEU A 299 19.02 -2.20 -12.18
CA LEU A 299 18.35 -0.95 -11.76
C LEU A 299 19.26 -0.02 -10.95
N LEU A 300 20.13 -0.58 -10.11
CA LEU A 300 21.16 0.17 -9.38
C LEU A 300 22.21 0.75 -10.33
N SER A 301 22.65 -0.04 -11.33
CA SER A 301 23.60 0.42 -12.33
C SER A 301 23.02 1.56 -13.18
N GLU A 302 21.77 1.44 -13.62
CA GLU A 302 21.05 2.50 -14.34
C GLU A 302 21.01 3.80 -13.53
N ARG A 303 20.77 3.71 -12.21
CA ARG A 303 20.77 4.87 -11.30
C ARG A 303 22.14 5.48 -11.12
N LEU A 304 23.17 4.67 -10.99
CA LEU A 304 24.55 5.13 -10.84
C LEU A 304 24.98 5.98 -12.05
N MET A 305 24.51 5.61 -13.24
CA MET A 305 24.82 6.28 -14.51
C MET A 305 24.05 7.61 -14.73
N ARG A 306 23.09 7.96 -13.86
CA ARG A 306 22.36 9.23 -13.96
C ARG A 306 23.20 10.41 -13.44
N PRO A 307 22.86 11.66 -13.83
CA PRO A 307 23.45 12.85 -13.20
C PRO A 307 23.29 12.80 -11.68
N ASN A 308 24.37 13.09 -10.94
CA ASN A 308 24.43 12.94 -9.48
C ASN A 308 24.16 11.52 -8.95
N GLY A 309 24.18 10.49 -9.81
CA GLY A 309 23.89 9.10 -9.46
C GLY A 309 24.84 8.54 -8.40
N VAL A 310 26.15 8.83 -8.51
CA VAL A 310 27.14 8.46 -7.50
C VAL A 310 26.82 9.06 -6.13
N GLN A 311 26.46 10.34 -6.08
CA GLN A 311 26.07 11.00 -4.83
C GLN A 311 24.81 10.38 -4.24
N ALA A 312 23.81 10.07 -5.08
CA ALA A 312 22.59 9.41 -4.65
C ALA A 312 22.88 8.02 -4.06
N VAL A 313 23.79 7.27 -4.67
CA VAL A 313 24.20 5.94 -4.18
C VAL A 313 24.95 6.03 -2.85
N VAL A 314 25.93 6.93 -2.75
CA VAL A 314 26.69 7.13 -1.50
C VAL A 314 25.75 7.55 -0.37
N ARG A 315 24.83 8.49 -0.62
CA ARG A 315 23.82 8.88 0.37
C ARG A 315 22.91 7.72 0.75
N GLY A 316 22.41 6.95 -0.21
CA GLY A 316 21.54 5.79 0.07
C GLY A 316 22.21 4.73 0.95
N ILE A 317 23.52 4.51 0.75
CA ILE A 317 24.32 3.60 1.59
C ILE A 317 24.54 4.18 2.99
N LEU A 318 24.93 5.45 3.10
CA LEU A 318 25.21 6.11 4.39
C LEU A 318 23.95 6.32 5.23
N GLU A 319 22.86 6.80 4.62
CA GLU A 319 21.55 6.97 5.27
C GLU A 319 20.96 5.61 5.67
N GLY A 320 21.23 4.54 4.91
CA GLY A 320 20.85 3.17 5.25
C GLY A 320 21.65 2.56 6.42
N ALA A 321 22.93 2.90 6.55
CA ALA A 321 23.80 2.39 7.61
C ALA A 321 23.51 3.00 8.99
N GLY A 322 22.89 4.18 9.05
CA GLY A 322 22.53 4.88 10.29
C GLY A 322 21.20 4.47 10.92
N GLY A 323 20.39 3.64 10.26
CA GLY A 323 19.03 3.30 10.67
C GLY A 323 18.92 1.97 11.42
N LYS A 324 19.50 1.85 12.62
CA LYS A 324 18.98 0.91 13.63
C LYS A 324 17.83 1.61 14.34
N LYS A 325 16.60 1.23 14.01
CA LYS A 325 15.44 1.34 14.90
C LYS A 325 14.97 -0.07 15.21
#